data_AF-X1HEU6-F1
#
_entry.id   AF-X1HEU6-F1
#
_cell.length_a   1.000
_cell.length_b   1.000
_cell.length_c   1.000
_cell.angle_alpha   90.00
_cell.angle_beta   90.00
_cell.angle_gamma   90.00
#
_symmetry.space_group_name_H-M   'P 1'
#
loop_
_entity.id
_entity.type
_entity.pdbx_description
1 polymer ?
#
loop_
_entity_poly.entity_id
_entity_poly.type
_entity_poly.pdbx_seq_one_letter_code
_entity_poly.pdbx_strand_id
1 'polypeptide(L)'
;VTGEHYNCVESLAFQNLRIEYSTLVSWVGQPLVDEDGFTRDAGSQTVQVKPPIKGRMYQREGLVLNLHYSACWEMKGRGMALDIHPGAHIGLHWDSPRPLADTLEVVQRLRDFLAFATGLPTHIESIDAKPVRFTWIGHAHDMLLFHRSLAGPKARGEAPFPLFSLEDIISDLERVVSAWFEKAARLQPVIDLHLAPVYNPQMQPENQLLAAVQALEALYRRTRENRELPEDEHAARMTEILAGVPDQHRKWLQGRLAYSNEPS
;
A
#
# COMPACT_ATOMS: atom_id res chain seq x y z
N VAL A 1 -20.61 7.59 10.14
CA VAL A 1 -21.08 8.08 11.45
C VAL A 1 -19.88 8.07 12.38
N THR A 2 -19.25 9.22 12.58
CA THR A 2 -18.19 9.42 13.56
C THR A 2 -18.82 9.45 14.95
N GLY A 3 -18.45 8.50 15.82
CA GLY A 3 -18.92 8.48 17.20
C GLY A 3 -18.39 9.68 17.99
N GLU A 4 -19.26 10.29 18.79
CA GLU A 4 -19.07 11.51 19.61
C GLU A 4 -18.07 11.37 20.78
N HIS A 5 -16.96 10.65 20.62
CA HIS A 5 -16.12 10.23 21.76
C HIS A 5 -14.65 10.64 21.68
N TYR A 6 -14.26 11.43 20.67
CA TYR A 6 -12.93 12.03 20.60
C TYR A 6 -13.05 13.55 20.42
N ASN A 7 -12.40 14.31 21.30
CA ASN A 7 -12.33 15.77 21.19
C ASN A 7 -11.45 16.23 20.01
N CYS A 8 -10.57 15.34 19.50
CA CYS A 8 -9.82 15.55 18.26
C CYS A 8 -9.37 14.22 17.63
N VAL A 9 -9.38 14.15 16.29
CA VAL A 9 -9.00 12.96 15.51
C VAL A 9 -7.50 12.64 15.67
N GLU A 10 -6.68 13.63 15.97
CA GLU A 10 -5.24 13.48 16.16
C GLU A 10 -4.87 12.70 17.43
N SER A 11 -5.80 12.53 18.38
CA SER A 11 -5.58 11.76 19.62
C SER A 11 -5.77 10.25 19.46
N LEU A 12 -6.25 9.80 18.29
CA LEU A 12 -6.50 8.39 18.01
C LEU A 12 -5.19 7.63 17.80
N ALA A 13 -5.00 6.57 18.57
CA ALA A 13 -3.89 5.64 18.41
C ALA A 13 -4.36 4.19 18.33
N PHE A 14 -3.70 3.41 17.47
CA PHE A 14 -4.06 2.04 17.16
C PHE A 14 -2.84 1.13 17.27
N GLN A 15 -3.06 -0.06 17.82
CA GLN A 15 -2.04 -1.10 17.89
C GLN A 15 -2.31 -2.24 16.90
N ASN A 16 -3.58 -2.49 16.58
CA ASN A 16 -4.00 -3.59 15.74
C ASN A 16 -5.04 -3.13 14.72
N LEU A 17 -4.75 -3.38 13.45
CA LEU A 17 -5.69 -3.19 12.35
C LEU A 17 -5.83 -4.47 11.55
N ARG A 18 -7.02 -4.66 10.98
CA ARG A 18 -7.28 -5.58 9.89
C ARG A 18 -7.83 -4.77 8.73
N ILE A 19 -7.29 -5.01 7.54
CA ILE A 19 -7.62 -4.23 6.35
C ILE A 19 -7.93 -5.17 5.19
N GLU A 20 -9.01 -4.89 4.49
CA GLU A 20 -9.40 -5.59 3.26
C GLU A 20 -9.28 -4.61 2.08
N TYR A 21 -8.67 -5.07 0.99
CA TYR A 21 -8.50 -4.31 -0.24
C TYR A 21 -9.20 -5.01 -1.40
N SER A 22 -9.76 -4.22 -2.32
CA SER A 22 -10.60 -4.72 -3.43
C SER A 22 -9.89 -5.67 -4.40
N THR A 23 -8.55 -5.59 -4.47
CA THR A 23 -7.72 -6.40 -5.37
C THR A 23 -6.93 -7.48 -4.63
N LEU A 24 -7.05 -7.58 -3.29
CA LEU A 24 -6.22 -8.48 -2.49
C LEU A 24 -6.51 -9.96 -2.80
N VAL A 25 -7.79 -10.32 -2.91
CA VAL A 25 -8.19 -11.69 -3.28
C VAL A 25 -7.66 -12.06 -4.67
N SER A 26 -7.83 -11.19 -5.66
CA SER A 26 -7.31 -11.43 -7.02
C SER A 26 -5.78 -11.48 -7.07
N TRP A 27 -5.10 -10.68 -6.24
CA TRP A 27 -3.64 -10.70 -6.16
C TRP A 27 -3.10 -12.00 -5.55
N VAL A 28 -3.81 -12.54 -4.54
CA VAL A 28 -3.52 -13.88 -4.01
C VAL A 28 -3.70 -14.94 -5.10
N GLY A 29 -4.75 -14.81 -5.93
CA GLY A 29 -4.93 -15.62 -7.14
C GLY A 29 -5.14 -17.12 -6.93
N GLN A 30 -5.21 -17.59 -5.68
CA GLN A 30 -5.34 -19.02 -5.39
C GLN A 30 -6.81 -19.45 -5.32
N PRO A 31 -7.22 -20.51 -6.05
CA PRO A 31 -8.58 -21.03 -5.94
C PRO A 31 -8.82 -21.63 -4.55
N LEU A 32 -10.05 -21.51 -4.05
CA LEU A 32 -10.42 -22.08 -2.74
C LEU A 32 -10.59 -23.59 -2.76
N VAL A 33 -10.91 -24.18 -3.91
CA VAL A 33 -11.29 -25.59 -4.07
C VAL A 33 -10.53 -26.10 -5.28
N ASP A 34 -9.95 -27.30 -5.18
CA ASP A 34 -9.34 -27.99 -6.32
C ASP A 34 -10.42 -28.61 -7.22
N GLU A 35 -10.08 -28.98 -8.45
CA GLU A 35 -11.05 -29.55 -9.41
C GLU A 35 -11.80 -30.78 -8.84
N ASP A 36 -11.12 -31.60 -8.03
CA ASP A 36 -11.68 -32.79 -7.38
C ASP A 36 -12.25 -32.54 -5.97
N GLY A 37 -12.29 -31.27 -5.53
CA GLY A 37 -12.70 -30.90 -4.17
C GLY A 37 -14.20 -31.03 -3.89
N PHE A 38 -14.99 -31.46 -4.86
CA PHE A 38 -16.43 -31.67 -4.73
C PHE A 38 -16.78 -33.15 -4.79
N THR A 39 -17.42 -33.66 -3.72
CA THR A 39 -17.91 -35.04 -3.67
C THR A 39 -19.39 -35.06 -3.27
N ARG A 40 -20.13 -36.01 -3.84
CA ARG A 40 -21.56 -36.20 -3.59
C ARG A 40 -21.83 -37.65 -3.25
N ASP A 41 -22.30 -37.86 -2.02
CA ASP A 41 -22.74 -39.15 -1.51
C ASP A 41 -24.26 -39.15 -1.31
N ALA A 42 -24.84 -40.33 -1.03
CA ALA A 42 -26.29 -40.47 -0.83
C ALA A 42 -26.77 -39.60 0.34
N GLY A 43 -27.32 -38.42 0.03
CA GLY A 43 -27.88 -37.47 0.98
C GLY A 43 -26.92 -36.39 1.49
N SER A 44 -25.66 -36.36 1.04
CA SER A 44 -24.68 -35.33 1.45
C SER A 44 -23.86 -34.81 0.27
N GLN A 45 -23.49 -33.53 0.34
CA GLN A 45 -22.52 -32.90 -0.55
C GLN A 45 -21.38 -32.35 0.30
N THR A 46 -20.15 -32.68 -0.07
CA THR A 46 -18.95 -32.24 0.65
C THR A 46 -18.09 -31.40 -0.29
N VAL A 47 -17.72 -30.21 0.18
CA VAL A 47 -16.76 -29.31 -0.49
C VAL A 47 -15.50 -29.25 0.36
N GLN A 48 -14.38 -29.73 -0.17
CA GLN A 48 -13.07 -29.62 0.47
C GLN A 48 -12.42 -28.30 0.03
N VAL A 49 -12.24 -27.39 1.00
CA VAL A 49 -11.56 -26.12 0.78
C VAL A 49 -10.08 -26.23 1.14
N LYS A 50 -9.23 -25.52 0.40
CA LYS A 50 -7.80 -25.41 0.69
C LYS A 50 -7.57 -24.82 2.08
N PRO A 51 -6.47 -25.22 2.76
CA PRO A 51 -6.10 -24.63 4.03
C PRO A 51 -5.84 -23.12 3.87
N PRO A 52 -6.06 -22.32 4.93
CA PRO A 52 -5.85 -20.88 4.87
C PRO A 52 -4.36 -20.57 4.68
N ILE A 53 -4.07 -19.61 3.81
CA ILE A 53 -2.72 -19.06 3.68
C ILE A 53 -2.54 -18.02 4.78
N LYS A 54 -1.52 -18.22 5.59
CA LYS A 54 -1.07 -17.27 6.62
C LYS A 54 0.41 -17.06 6.42
N GLY A 55 0.82 -15.82 6.22
CA GLY A 55 2.21 -15.49 5.97
C GLY A 55 2.56 -14.11 6.50
N ARG A 56 3.73 -14.00 7.13
CA ARG A 56 4.29 -12.70 7.50
C ARG A 56 4.75 -12.02 6.21
N MET A 57 4.22 -10.83 5.96
CA MET A 57 4.57 -10.00 4.82
C MET A 57 5.71 -9.03 5.13
N TYR A 58 5.89 -8.65 6.39
CA TYR A 58 6.84 -7.61 6.77
C TYR A 58 7.08 -7.64 8.28
N GLN A 59 8.30 -7.35 8.70
CA GLN A 59 8.62 -7.07 10.09
C GLN A 59 9.78 -6.07 10.21
N ARG A 60 9.51 -4.90 10.80
CA ARG A 60 10.53 -3.89 11.11
C ARG A 60 9.99 -2.84 12.07
N GLU A 61 10.86 -2.24 12.88
CA GLU A 61 10.52 -1.06 13.71
C GLU A 61 9.25 -1.23 14.58
N GLY A 62 9.07 -2.45 15.10
CA GLY A 62 7.91 -2.81 15.93
C GLY A 62 6.63 -3.10 15.14
N LEU A 63 6.60 -2.90 13.82
CA LEU A 63 5.48 -3.23 12.94
C LEU A 63 5.63 -4.64 12.35
N VAL A 64 4.57 -5.44 12.43
CA VAL A 64 4.41 -6.72 11.75
C VAL A 64 3.18 -6.68 10.85
N LEU A 65 3.35 -7.08 9.59
CA LEU A 65 2.27 -7.24 8.63
C LEU A 65 2.05 -8.74 8.35
N ASN A 66 0.82 -9.21 8.41
CA ASN A 66 0.46 -10.59 8.11
C ASN A 66 -0.63 -10.66 7.06
N LEU A 67 -0.41 -11.45 6.02
CA LEU A 67 -1.44 -11.84 5.06
C LEU A 67 -2.28 -12.97 5.65
N HIS A 68 -3.59 -12.85 5.51
CA HIS A 68 -4.52 -13.93 5.76
C HIS A 68 -5.43 -14.13 4.56
N TYR A 69 -5.48 -15.35 4.05
CA TYR A 69 -6.39 -15.78 2.99
C TYR A 69 -7.09 -17.07 3.41
N SER A 70 -8.41 -17.12 3.28
CA SER A 70 -9.20 -18.28 3.67
C SER A 70 -10.54 -18.34 2.94
N ALA A 71 -11.17 -19.51 2.94
CA ALA A 71 -12.59 -19.60 2.60
C ALA A 71 -13.43 -18.89 3.66
N CYS A 72 -14.33 -18.02 3.21
CA CYS A 72 -15.42 -17.45 4.00
C CYS A 72 -16.74 -18.05 3.53
N TRP A 73 -17.72 -18.11 4.42
CA TRP A 73 -19.03 -18.62 4.06
C TRP A 73 -20.16 -17.90 4.80
N GLU A 74 -21.32 -17.84 4.16
CA GLU A 74 -22.53 -17.29 4.75
C GLU A 74 -23.77 -18.11 4.36
N MET A 75 -24.71 -18.22 5.30
CA MET A 75 -25.99 -18.89 5.07
C MET A 75 -27.02 -17.86 4.57
N LYS A 76 -27.57 -18.09 3.39
CA LYS A 76 -28.58 -17.24 2.74
C LYS A 76 -29.97 -17.86 2.81
N GLY A 77 -31.00 -17.01 2.68
CA GLY A 77 -32.39 -17.43 2.55
C GLY A 77 -32.90 -18.31 3.70
N ARG A 78 -32.64 -17.94 4.96
CA ARG A 78 -32.95 -18.73 6.17
C ARG A 78 -32.29 -20.12 6.20
N GLY A 79 -31.08 -20.22 5.65
CA GLY A 79 -30.30 -21.46 5.66
C GLY A 79 -30.61 -22.42 4.51
N MET A 80 -31.28 -21.93 3.46
CA MET A 80 -31.57 -22.72 2.26
C MET A 80 -30.43 -22.69 1.23
N ALA A 81 -29.47 -21.77 1.37
CA ALA A 81 -28.30 -21.69 0.50
C ALA A 81 -27.04 -21.41 1.34
N LEU A 82 -25.96 -22.12 1.01
CA LEU A 82 -24.61 -21.85 1.50
C LEU A 82 -23.84 -21.15 0.39
N ASP A 83 -23.31 -19.96 0.68
CA ASP A 83 -22.38 -19.27 -0.20
C ASP A 83 -20.97 -19.45 0.36
N ILE A 84 -20.01 -19.89 -0.47
CA ILE A 84 -18.60 -20.05 -0.11
C ILE A 84 -17.81 -19.18 -1.07
N HIS A 85 -17.01 -18.26 -0.53
CA HIS A 85 -16.24 -17.31 -1.33
C HIS A 85 -14.89 -17.03 -0.69
N PRO A 86 -13.88 -16.62 -1.47
CA PRO A 86 -12.59 -16.24 -0.91
C PRO A 86 -12.70 -14.98 -0.05
N GLY A 87 -11.92 -14.95 1.02
CA GLY A 87 -11.71 -13.78 1.86
C GLY A 87 -10.23 -13.58 2.10
N ALA A 88 -9.77 -12.33 1.98
CA ALA A 88 -8.39 -11.94 2.20
C ALA A 88 -8.32 -10.67 3.04
N HIS A 89 -7.39 -10.60 3.99
CA HIS A 89 -7.08 -9.37 4.70
C HIS A 89 -5.59 -9.29 5.07
N ILE A 90 -5.12 -8.07 5.31
CA ILE A 90 -3.81 -7.81 5.89
C ILE A 90 -4.00 -7.35 7.33
N GLY A 91 -3.39 -8.07 8.27
CA GLY A 91 -3.32 -7.70 9.68
C GLY A 91 -2.06 -6.88 9.94
N LEU A 92 -2.24 -5.72 10.58
CA LEU A 92 -1.17 -4.84 11.03
C LEU A 92 -1.10 -4.94 12.56
N HIS A 93 0.09 -5.15 13.09
CA HIS A 93 0.35 -5.17 14.52
C HIS A 93 1.58 -4.34 14.84
N TRP A 94 1.44 -3.38 15.78
CA TRP A 94 2.56 -2.68 16.36
C TRP A 94 2.86 -3.16 17.78
N ASP A 95 4.13 -3.14 18.18
CA ASP A 95 4.58 -3.36 19.55
C ASP A 95 3.99 -2.34 20.55
N SER A 96 3.73 -1.14 20.06
CA SER A 96 3.20 0.01 20.78
C SER A 96 2.19 0.77 19.92
N PRO A 97 1.14 1.35 20.51
CA PRO A 97 0.12 2.07 19.75
C PRO A 97 0.69 3.24 18.92
N ARG A 98 0.24 3.38 17.68
CA ARG A 98 0.65 4.45 16.76
C ARG A 98 -0.48 5.41 16.44
N PRO A 99 -0.20 6.71 16.24
CA PRO A 99 -1.19 7.68 15.80
C PRO A 99 -1.89 7.25 14.50
N LEU A 100 -3.12 7.75 14.31
CA LEU A 100 -3.89 7.50 13.09
C LEU A 100 -3.14 7.89 11.81
N ALA A 101 -2.39 9.00 11.83
CA ALA A 101 -1.65 9.47 10.65
C ALA A 101 -0.61 8.44 10.17
N ASP A 102 0.27 7.99 11.07
CA ASP A 102 1.28 6.95 10.81
C ASP A 102 0.62 5.65 10.33
N THR A 103 -0.50 5.30 10.95
CA THR A 103 -1.28 4.12 10.60
C THR A 103 -1.79 4.20 9.17
N LEU A 104 -2.41 5.33 8.80
CA LEU A 104 -2.93 5.57 7.45
C LEU A 104 -1.83 5.58 6.40
N GLU A 105 -0.63 6.06 6.72
CA GLU A 105 0.50 6.00 5.79
C GLU A 105 0.83 4.56 5.39
N VAL A 106 0.88 3.63 6.35
CA VAL A 106 1.09 2.20 6.08
C VAL A 106 -0.05 1.62 5.23
N VAL A 107 -1.30 1.99 5.55
CA VAL A 107 -2.49 1.57 4.78
C VAL A 107 -2.39 2.02 3.32
N GLN A 108 -1.96 3.26 3.06
CA GLN A 108 -1.81 3.78 1.69
C GLN A 108 -0.65 3.11 0.96
N ARG A 109 0.50 2.90 1.62
CA ARG A 109 1.63 2.20 1.01
C ARG A 109 1.29 0.77 0.60
N LEU A 110 0.46 0.07 1.38
CA LEU A 110 -0.06 -1.26 1.03
C LEU A 110 -1.06 -1.22 -0.13
N ARG A 111 -1.93 -0.20 -0.16
CA ARG A 111 -2.84 0.03 -1.28
C ARG A 111 -2.07 0.22 -2.59
N ASP A 112 -1.04 1.06 -2.55
CA ASP A 112 -0.22 1.38 -3.72
C ASP A 112 0.63 0.17 -4.16
N PHE A 113 1.12 -0.64 -3.21
CA PHE A 113 1.77 -1.92 -3.51
C PHE A 113 0.84 -2.85 -4.30
N LEU A 114 -0.39 -3.05 -3.83
CA LEU A 114 -1.36 -3.92 -4.50
C LEU A 114 -1.80 -3.36 -5.85
N ALA A 115 -1.99 -2.04 -5.96
CA ALA A 115 -2.30 -1.39 -7.23
C ALA A 115 -1.17 -1.54 -8.24
N PHE A 116 0.08 -1.42 -7.79
CA PHE A 116 1.26 -1.64 -8.61
C PHE A 116 1.40 -3.10 -9.05
N ALA A 117 1.19 -4.04 -8.12
CA ALA A 117 1.29 -5.48 -8.40
C ALA A 117 0.22 -5.96 -9.39
N THR A 118 -1.00 -5.45 -9.25
CA THR A 118 -2.15 -5.89 -10.05
C THR A 118 -2.39 -5.04 -11.29
N GLY A 119 -1.89 -3.80 -11.35
CA GLY A 119 -2.24 -2.84 -12.39
C GLY A 119 -3.70 -2.36 -12.30
N LEU A 120 -4.40 -2.64 -11.19
CA LEU A 120 -5.80 -2.27 -10.99
C LEU A 120 -5.94 -1.19 -9.92
N PRO A 121 -6.97 -0.33 -10.04
CA PRO A 121 -7.35 0.55 -8.94
C PRO A 121 -7.66 -0.28 -7.70
N THR A 122 -6.89 -0.02 -6.63
CA THR A 122 -7.05 -0.72 -5.36
C THR A 122 -7.73 0.21 -4.37
N HIS A 123 -8.85 -0.23 -3.82
CA HIS A 123 -9.60 0.52 -2.81
C HIS A 123 -9.62 -0.24 -1.49
N ILE A 124 -9.68 0.52 -0.40
CA ILE A 124 -9.91 -0.02 0.93
C ILE A 124 -11.39 -0.42 1.01
N GLU A 125 -11.69 -1.70 1.17
CA GLU A 125 -13.05 -2.19 1.34
C GLU A 125 -13.50 -2.09 2.78
N SER A 126 -12.62 -2.48 3.71
CA SER A 126 -12.87 -2.39 5.14
C SER A 126 -11.57 -2.13 5.92
N ILE A 127 -11.70 -1.39 7.02
CA ILE A 127 -10.70 -1.27 8.09
C ILE A 127 -11.41 -1.58 9.40
N ASP A 128 -10.92 -2.61 10.08
CA ASP A 128 -11.25 -2.94 11.45
C ASP A 128 -10.08 -2.54 12.34
N ALA A 129 -10.25 -1.49 13.15
CA ALA A 129 -9.21 -1.05 14.07
C ALA A 129 -9.73 -1.11 15.52
N LYS A 130 -8.93 -1.73 16.39
CA LYS A 130 -9.16 -1.67 17.84
C LYS A 130 -8.24 -0.59 18.41
N PRO A 131 -8.75 0.58 18.81
CA PRO A 131 -7.98 1.58 19.53
C PRO A 131 -7.59 1.02 20.90
N VAL A 132 -6.56 1.64 21.46
CA VAL A 132 -6.14 1.38 22.84
C VAL A 132 -7.26 1.79 23.79
N ARG A 133 -7.47 1.00 24.84
CA ARG A 133 -8.41 1.33 25.93
C ARG A 133 -8.28 2.80 26.32
N PHE A 134 -9.39 3.52 26.24
CA PHE A 134 -9.49 4.85 26.82
C PHE A 134 -10.43 4.81 28.03
N THR A 135 -10.20 5.72 28.97
CA THR A 135 -11.08 5.89 30.12
C THR A 135 -12.06 7.01 29.84
N TRP A 136 -13.36 6.73 29.95
CA TRP A 136 -14.42 7.71 29.85
C TRP A 136 -15.31 7.58 31.09
N ILE A 137 -15.49 8.69 31.83
CA ILE A 137 -16.22 8.72 33.11
C ILE A 137 -15.76 7.59 34.06
N GLY A 138 -14.45 7.39 34.18
CA GLY A 138 -13.87 6.38 35.09
C GLY A 138 -14.01 4.92 34.64
N HIS A 139 -14.59 4.64 33.47
CA HIS A 139 -14.73 3.30 32.91
C HIS A 139 -13.83 3.10 31.70
N ALA A 140 -13.19 1.93 31.60
CA ALA A 140 -12.39 1.56 30.43
C ALA A 140 -13.31 1.08 29.31
N HIS A 141 -13.17 1.69 28.13
CA HIS A 141 -13.91 1.31 26.93
C HIS A 141 -12.97 0.81 25.83
N ASP A 142 -13.38 -0.28 25.19
CA ASP A 142 -12.84 -0.72 23.91
C ASP A 142 -13.79 -0.18 22.83
N MET A 143 -13.31 0.61 21.88
CA MET A 143 -14.10 1.01 20.71
C MET A 143 -13.70 0.14 19.52
N LEU A 144 -14.59 -0.13 18.58
CA LEU A 144 -14.20 -0.70 17.29
C LEU A 144 -14.40 0.40 16.26
N LEU A 145 -13.32 0.88 15.66
CA LEU A 145 -13.42 1.73 14.48
C LEU A 145 -13.58 0.80 13.29
N PHE A 146 -14.83 0.60 12.89
CA PHE A 146 -15.17 -0.10 11.65
C PHE A 146 -15.47 0.93 10.57
N HIS A 147 -14.59 1.02 9.59
CA HIS A 147 -14.86 1.77 8.37
C HIS A 147 -15.03 0.76 7.23
N ARG A 148 -16.24 0.65 6.70
CA ARG A 148 -16.50 -0.04 5.44
C ARG A 148 -16.79 1.01 4.38
N SER A 149 -16.01 1.01 3.31
CA SER A 149 -16.30 1.90 2.18
C SER A 149 -17.61 1.43 1.53
N LEU A 150 -18.66 2.26 1.62
CA LEU A 150 -19.90 2.03 0.90
C LEU A 150 -19.68 2.50 -0.54
N ALA A 151 -19.37 1.55 -1.42
CA ALA A 151 -19.22 1.71 -2.87
C ALA A 151 -17.93 2.42 -3.34
N GLY A 152 -16.85 1.65 -3.46
CA GLY A 152 -16.00 1.75 -4.65
C GLY A 152 -16.55 0.79 -5.72
N PRO A 153 -16.29 1.01 -7.04
CA PRO A 153 -16.54 -0.04 -8.01
C PRO A 153 -15.81 -1.29 -7.50
N LYS A 154 -16.53 -2.40 -7.29
CA LYS A 154 -15.86 -3.69 -7.14
C LYS A 154 -14.96 -3.79 -8.36
N ALA A 155 -13.65 -3.97 -8.17
CA ALA A 155 -12.75 -4.33 -9.25
C ALA A 155 -13.24 -5.69 -9.77
N ARG A 156 -14.24 -5.66 -10.65
CA ARG A 156 -14.83 -6.82 -11.29
C ARG A 156 -13.97 -7.05 -12.52
N GLY A 157 -12.89 -7.77 -12.30
CA GLY A 157 -11.98 -8.20 -13.33
C GLY A 157 -10.64 -8.53 -12.70
N GLU A 158 -10.18 -9.76 -12.89
CA GLU A 158 -8.74 -10.03 -12.85
C GLU A 158 -8.09 -9.09 -13.86
N ALA A 159 -6.98 -8.45 -13.49
CA ALA A 159 -6.14 -7.84 -14.49
C ALA A 159 -5.76 -8.96 -15.46
N PRO A 160 -5.94 -8.78 -16.77
CA PRO A 160 -5.57 -9.84 -17.71
C PRO A 160 -4.07 -10.17 -17.59
N PHE A 161 -3.25 -9.23 -17.09
CA PHE A 161 -1.82 -9.40 -16.85
C PHE A 161 -1.39 -8.59 -15.60
N PRO A 162 -1.47 -9.14 -14.37
CA PRO A 162 -0.83 -8.50 -13.22
C PRO A 162 0.68 -8.44 -13.44
N LEU A 163 1.35 -7.44 -12.86
CA LEU A 163 2.81 -7.34 -12.91
C LEU A 163 3.45 -8.49 -12.12
N PHE A 164 2.87 -8.82 -10.97
CA PHE A 164 3.16 -10.02 -10.19
C PHE A 164 2.01 -10.35 -9.24
N SER A 165 1.82 -11.63 -8.95
CA SER A 165 0.88 -12.19 -7.98
C SER A 165 1.58 -12.56 -6.68
N LEU A 166 0.83 -13.05 -5.68
CA LEU A 166 1.43 -13.65 -4.49
C LEU A 166 2.31 -14.85 -4.86
N GLU A 167 1.86 -15.70 -5.78
CA GLU A 167 2.57 -16.92 -6.17
C GLU A 167 3.99 -16.63 -6.67
N ASP A 168 4.14 -15.56 -7.46
CA ASP A 168 5.43 -15.12 -8.01
C ASP A 168 6.45 -14.73 -6.94
N ILE A 169 5.98 -14.29 -5.76
CA ILE A 169 6.84 -13.72 -4.72
C ILE A 169 6.73 -14.42 -3.36
N ILE A 170 5.94 -15.50 -3.23
CA ILE A 170 5.59 -16.05 -1.91
C ILE A 170 6.82 -16.50 -1.10
N SER A 171 7.85 -17.04 -1.77
CA SER A 171 9.12 -17.46 -1.17
C SER A 171 9.96 -16.30 -0.65
N ASP A 172 9.77 -15.10 -1.20
CA ASP A 172 10.54 -13.87 -0.94
C ASP A 172 9.65 -12.73 -0.42
N LEU A 173 8.42 -13.04 0.01
CA LEU A 173 7.37 -12.05 0.25
C LEU A 173 7.82 -10.96 1.23
N GLU A 174 8.41 -11.38 2.34
CA GLU A 174 8.93 -10.46 3.36
C GLU A 174 10.02 -9.53 2.82
N ARG A 175 10.91 -10.05 1.98
CA ARG A 175 11.99 -9.28 1.35
C ARG A 175 11.45 -8.27 0.35
N VAL A 176 10.50 -8.68 -0.51
CA VAL A 176 9.90 -7.82 -1.54
C VAL A 176 9.11 -6.68 -0.90
N VAL A 177 8.24 -6.99 0.06
CA VAL A 177 7.44 -5.97 0.76
C VAL A 177 8.35 -5.06 1.60
N SER A 178 9.40 -5.59 2.23
CA SER A 178 10.36 -4.74 2.95
C SER A 178 11.08 -3.76 2.02
N ALA A 179 11.55 -4.23 0.86
CA ALA A 179 12.16 -3.37 -0.15
C ALA A 179 11.18 -2.33 -0.70
N TRP A 180 9.90 -2.67 -0.85
CA TRP A 180 8.85 -1.72 -1.19
C TRP A 180 8.73 -0.61 -0.15
N PHE A 181 8.58 -0.95 1.13
CA PHE A 181 8.45 0.03 2.21
C PHE A 181 9.67 0.94 2.35
N GLU A 182 10.89 0.39 2.20
CA GLU A 182 12.13 1.16 2.23
C GLU A 182 12.21 2.17 1.07
N LYS A 183 11.85 1.75 -0.13
CA LYS A 183 12.00 2.57 -1.34
C LYS A 183 10.83 3.51 -1.58
N ALA A 184 9.63 3.17 -1.12
CA ALA A 184 8.40 3.92 -1.36
C ALA A 184 8.52 5.38 -0.94
N ALA A 185 9.12 5.67 0.23
CA ALA A 185 9.29 7.05 0.70
C ALA A 185 10.09 7.91 -0.29
N ARG A 186 11.18 7.37 -0.86
CA ARG A 186 12.02 8.08 -1.85
C ARG A 186 11.36 8.13 -3.23
N LEU A 187 10.63 7.08 -3.59
CA LEU A 187 10.03 6.91 -4.91
C LEU A 187 8.56 7.34 -4.98
N GLN A 188 7.99 7.92 -3.92
CA GLN A 188 6.57 8.30 -3.89
C GLN A 188 6.14 9.12 -5.10
N PRO A 189 6.90 10.14 -5.57
CA PRO A 189 6.51 10.88 -6.77
C PRO A 189 6.47 10.02 -8.04
N VAL A 190 7.31 8.99 -8.13
CA VAL A 190 7.32 8.03 -9.25
C VAL A 190 6.08 7.14 -9.17
N ILE A 191 5.78 6.62 -7.97
CA ILE A 191 4.63 5.76 -7.69
C ILE A 191 3.34 6.53 -8.01
N ASP A 192 3.22 7.77 -7.54
CA ASP A 192 2.05 8.62 -7.77
C ASP A 192 1.81 8.86 -9.27
N LEU A 193 2.86 9.20 -10.03
CA LEU A 193 2.76 9.40 -11.48
C LEU A 193 2.42 8.12 -12.23
N HIS A 194 3.01 6.99 -11.82
CA HIS A 194 2.74 5.69 -12.43
C HIS A 194 1.30 5.20 -12.17
N LEU A 195 0.78 5.41 -10.96
CA LEU A 195 -0.56 4.96 -10.57
C LEU A 195 -1.66 5.97 -10.95
N ALA A 196 -1.32 7.20 -11.34
CA ALA A 196 -2.32 8.20 -11.72
C ALA A 196 -3.25 7.75 -12.87
N PRO A 197 -2.75 7.14 -13.98
CA PRO A 197 -3.62 6.54 -15.00
C PRO A 197 -4.45 5.37 -14.48
N VAL A 198 -3.92 4.57 -13.55
CA VAL A 198 -4.62 3.42 -12.95
C VAL A 198 -5.85 3.89 -12.18
N TYR A 199 -5.73 4.96 -11.40
CA TYR A 199 -6.84 5.53 -10.62
C TYR A 199 -7.73 6.48 -11.41
N ASN A 200 -7.31 6.93 -12.59
CA ASN A 200 -8.08 7.81 -13.46
C ASN A 200 -8.24 7.21 -14.87
N PRO A 201 -9.16 6.25 -15.06
CA PRO A 201 -9.35 5.60 -16.36
C PRO A 201 -9.88 6.55 -17.45
N GLN A 202 -10.38 7.73 -17.08
CA GLN A 202 -10.83 8.76 -18.02
C GLN A 202 -9.69 9.69 -18.48
N MET A 203 -8.47 9.49 -17.99
CA MET A 203 -7.30 10.26 -18.38
C MET A 203 -7.04 10.10 -19.88
N GLN A 204 -6.92 11.22 -20.59
CA GLN A 204 -6.61 11.22 -22.03
C GLN A 204 -5.28 10.53 -22.31
N PRO A 205 -5.14 9.77 -23.43
CA PRO A 205 -3.91 9.04 -23.76
C PRO A 205 -2.64 9.90 -23.73
N GLU A 206 -2.72 11.17 -24.14
CA GLU A 206 -1.61 12.12 -24.11
C GLU A 206 -1.14 12.39 -22.67
N ASN A 207 -2.09 12.50 -21.74
CA ASN A 207 -1.80 12.69 -20.32
C ASN A 207 -1.27 11.39 -19.68
N GLN A 208 -1.73 10.22 -20.13
CA GLN A 208 -1.19 8.94 -19.68
C GLN A 208 0.28 8.79 -20.11
N LEU A 209 0.58 9.11 -21.36
CA LEU A 209 1.94 9.12 -21.89
C LEU A 209 2.82 10.11 -21.13
N LEU A 210 2.33 11.33 -20.90
CA LEU A 210 3.05 12.34 -20.15
C LEU A 210 3.37 11.88 -18.72
N ALA A 211 2.38 11.33 -18.00
CA ALA A 211 2.58 10.79 -16.66
C ALA A 211 3.63 9.66 -16.65
N ALA A 212 3.62 8.77 -17.65
CA ALA A 212 4.60 7.70 -17.78
C ALA A 212 6.02 8.24 -18.04
N VAL A 213 6.18 9.22 -18.94
CA VAL A 213 7.49 9.86 -19.21
C VAL A 213 8.01 10.58 -17.97
N GLN A 214 7.15 11.33 -17.27
CA GLN A 214 7.51 12.01 -16.03
C GLN A 214 7.89 11.02 -14.93
N ALA A 215 7.19 9.89 -14.81
CA ALA A 215 7.53 8.84 -13.85
C ALA A 215 8.92 8.26 -14.16
N LEU A 216 9.22 7.98 -15.44
CA LEU A 216 10.51 7.47 -15.88
C LEU A 216 11.64 8.46 -15.59
N GLU A 217 11.44 9.75 -15.89
CA GLU A 217 12.42 10.80 -15.60
C GLU A 217 12.65 10.92 -14.09
N ALA A 218 11.57 10.96 -13.30
CA ALA A 218 11.61 11.02 -11.86
C ALA A 218 12.33 9.80 -11.25
N LEU A 219 12.12 8.60 -11.82
CA LEU A 219 12.80 7.38 -11.43
C LEU A 219 14.29 7.48 -11.72
N TYR A 220 14.66 7.92 -12.92
CA TYR A 220 16.06 8.07 -13.33
C TYR A 220 16.81 9.02 -12.40
N ARG A 221 16.28 10.24 -12.21
CA ARG A 221 16.84 11.26 -11.30
C ARG A 221 16.98 10.74 -9.87
N ARG A 222 16.04 9.91 -9.41
CA ARG A 222 16.01 9.39 -8.04
C ARG A 222 16.76 8.08 -7.87
N THR A 223 17.23 7.39 -8.91
CA THR A 223 17.91 6.09 -8.76
C THR A 223 19.35 6.11 -9.24
N ARG A 224 19.73 7.08 -10.07
CA ARG A 224 21.11 7.30 -10.48
C ARG A 224 21.71 8.49 -9.76
N GLU A 225 22.99 8.39 -9.42
CA GLU A 225 23.81 9.55 -9.10
C GLU A 225 24.00 10.36 -10.38
N ASN A 226 23.08 11.30 -10.60
CA ASN A 226 23.07 12.14 -11.79
C ASN A 226 23.97 13.36 -11.52
N ARG A 227 25.26 13.11 -11.29
CA ARG A 227 26.28 14.14 -11.05
C ARG A 227 27.31 14.12 -12.18
N GLU A 228 27.56 15.27 -12.80
CA GLU A 228 28.62 15.39 -13.83
C GLU A 228 30.01 15.21 -13.23
N LEU A 229 30.21 15.71 -12.01
CA LEU A 229 31.46 15.63 -11.27
C LEU A 229 31.25 15.02 -9.87
N PRO A 230 32.28 14.38 -9.29
CA PRO A 230 32.35 14.10 -7.86
C PRO A 230 31.99 15.35 -7.03
N GLU A 231 31.36 15.16 -5.88
CA GLU A 231 30.81 16.26 -5.07
C GLU A 231 31.89 17.19 -4.52
N ASP A 232 33.04 16.62 -4.18
CA ASP A 232 34.26 17.29 -3.78
C ASP A 232 34.85 18.13 -4.91
N GLU A 233 34.90 17.61 -6.14
CA GLU A 233 35.34 18.35 -7.32
C GLU A 233 34.37 19.49 -7.67
N HIS A 234 33.06 19.26 -7.58
CA HIS A 234 32.04 20.29 -7.80
C HIS A 234 32.09 21.37 -6.73
N ALA A 235 32.26 21.01 -5.45
CA ALA A 235 32.40 21.95 -4.35
C ALA A 235 33.66 22.82 -4.49
N ALA A 236 34.78 22.23 -4.93
CA ALA A 236 36.01 22.96 -5.24
C ALA A 236 35.79 23.97 -6.37
N ARG A 237 35.20 23.52 -7.49
CA ARG A 237 34.81 24.37 -8.63
C ARG A 237 33.89 25.51 -8.20
N MET A 238 32.92 25.23 -7.33
CA MET A 238 32.00 26.24 -6.82
C MET A 238 32.68 27.28 -5.94
N THR A 239 33.61 26.85 -5.09
CA THR A 239 34.38 27.74 -4.21
C THR A 239 35.25 28.67 -5.04
N GLU A 240 35.92 28.14 -6.07
CA GLU A 240 36.72 28.93 -7.01
C GLU A 240 35.88 29.98 -7.74
N ILE A 241 34.75 29.59 -8.33
CA ILE A 241 33.85 30.49 -9.05
C ILE A 241 33.31 31.60 -8.12
N LEU A 242 32.88 31.25 -6.90
CA LEU A 242 32.28 32.21 -5.98
C LEU A 242 33.31 33.17 -5.34
N ALA A 243 34.59 32.80 -5.31
CA ALA A 243 35.67 33.64 -4.79
C ALA A 243 35.89 34.89 -5.66
N GLY A 244 35.67 34.79 -6.98
CA GLY A 244 35.82 35.92 -7.91
C GLY A 244 34.61 36.86 -7.99
N VAL A 245 33.51 36.55 -7.27
CA VAL A 245 32.23 37.25 -7.41
C VAL A 245 32.06 38.28 -6.31
N PRO A 246 31.70 39.54 -6.62
CA PRO A 246 31.40 40.55 -5.61
C PRO A 246 30.32 40.09 -4.61
N ASP A 247 30.49 40.45 -3.33
CA ASP A 247 29.62 39.99 -2.24
C ASP A 247 28.12 40.22 -2.52
N GLN A 248 27.80 41.35 -3.16
CA GLN A 248 26.43 41.73 -3.53
C GLN A 248 25.73 40.73 -4.48
N HIS A 249 26.49 39.94 -5.25
CA HIS A 249 25.96 38.97 -6.22
C HIS A 249 26.20 37.52 -5.81
N ARG A 250 27.07 37.26 -4.84
CA ARG A 250 27.51 35.90 -4.46
C ARG A 250 26.33 35.01 -4.08
N LYS A 251 25.38 35.50 -3.27
CA LYS A 251 24.21 34.73 -2.81
C LYS A 251 23.23 34.42 -3.93
N TRP A 252 23.02 35.35 -4.86
CA TRP A 252 22.18 35.14 -6.04
C TRP A 252 22.78 34.09 -6.98
N LEU A 253 24.09 34.20 -7.26
CA LEU A 253 24.77 33.27 -8.16
C LEU A 253 24.86 31.86 -7.56
N GLN A 254 25.10 31.74 -6.25
CA GLN A 254 25.09 30.46 -5.54
C GLN A 254 23.74 29.75 -5.69
N GLY A 255 22.63 30.47 -5.56
CA GLY A 255 21.29 29.89 -5.77
C GLY A 255 21.05 29.42 -7.21
N ARG A 256 21.62 30.12 -8.20
CA ARG A 256 21.54 29.72 -9.62
C ARG A 256 22.38 28.49 -9.94
N LEU A 257 23.54 28.34 -9.30
CA LEU A 257 24.49 27.25 -9.54
C LEU A 257 24.27 26.03 -8.63
N ALA A 258 23.29 26.07 -7.73
CA ALA A 258 23.02 25.00 -6.77
C ALA A 258 22.80 23.62 -7.43
N TYR A 259 22.23 23.60 -8.64
CA TYR A 259 21.94 22.38 -9.41
C TYR A 259 22.88 22.22 -10.62
N SER A 260 23.97 22.98 -10.69
CA SER A 260 24.92 22.98 -11.83
C SER A 260 25.77 21.71 -11.95
N ASN A 261 25.62 20.75 -11.02
CA ASN A 261 26.24 19.43 -11.13
C ASN A 261 25.29 18.38 -11.71
N GLU A 262 24.03 18.72 -11.98
CA GLU A 262 23.10 17.80 -12.64
C GLU A 262 23.35 17.85 -14.17
N PRO A 263 23.45 16.70 -14.86
CA PRO A 263 23.65 16.68 -16.30
C PRO A 263 22.43 17.28 -17.02
N SER A 264 22.72 18.19 -17.95
CA SER A 264 21.75 18.96 -18.75
C SER A 264 21.15 18.18 -19.92
#